data_AF-A0AAU5RS04-F1
#
_entry.id   AF-A0AAU5RS04-F1
#
_cell.length_a   1.000
_cell.length_b   1.000
_cell.length_c   1.000
_cell.angle_alpha   90.00
_cell.angle_beta   90.00
_cell.angle_gamma   90.00
#
_symmetry.space_group_name_H-M   'P 1'
#
loop_
_entity.id
_entity.type
_entity.pdbx_description
1 polymer ?
#
loop_
_entity_poly.entity_id
_entity_poly.type
_entity_poly.pdbx_seq_one_letter_code
_entity_poly.pdbx_strand_id
1 'polypeptide(L)'
;MELTGTEAASGSGLVVNRVHFPVTALGPGRRLGVWVQGCSIGCAGCLARDTWAAGAGSRLPPEVFREVWRRALALGAEGLTVSGGEPGDQPEALTALLRVAREEAVGRPADLLVYTGHPLAELARRAPEVTGGLADAVIGEPYRADAPTTLIWRGSANQTLTPLTALGRERYGPWREHRPARAPMQLVASDRDAWLIGVPRAGELAALERSLRTAGFRQGQVSWRPARPDAPSAGPYARPPTIPSGTVETPGTVDTSGTGETSGDKESDR
;
A
#
# COMPACT_ATOMS: atom_id res chain seq x y z
N MET A 1 3.09 5.44 -39.83
CA MET A 1 1.75 4.83 -39.74
C MET A 1 1.25 5.08 -38.33
N GLU A 2 0.68 6.28 -38.15
CA GLU A 2 0.01 6.68 -36.92
C GLU A 2 -1.19 5.77 -36.70
N LEU A 3 -1.27 5.15 -35.52
CA LEU A 3 -2.48 4.46 -35.08
C LEU A 3 -3.39 5.52 -34.45
N THR A 4 -4.11 6.22 -35.32
CA THR A 4 -5.33 6.95 -34.97
C THR A 4 -6.46 5.95 -34.76
N GLY A 5 -7.08 6.00 -33.57
CA GLY A 5 -8.35 5.33 -33.29
C GLY A 5 -8.20 3.93 -32.71
N THR A 6 -8.38 3.82 -31.40
CA THR A 6 -8.90 2.59 -30.80
C THR A 6 -9.96 2.99 -29.81
N GLU A 7 -11.13 2.41 -30.03
CA GLU A 7 -12.35 2.59 -29.26
C GLU A 7 -12.11 2.54 -27.75
N ALA A 8 -12.87 3.36 -27.03
CA ALA A 8 -12.96 3.32 -25.58
C ALA A 8 -13.43 1.93 -25.13
N ALA A 9 -12.49 1.03 -24.83
CA ALA A 9 -12.74 -0.10 -23.97
C ALA A 9 -13.30 0.44 -22.64
N SER A 10 -14.41 -0.13 -22.19
CA SER A 10 -15.13 0.29 -20.99
C SER A 10 -14.19 0.48 -19.78
N GLY A 11 -14.55 1.42 -18.90
CA GLY A 11 -13.74 1.86 -17.75
C GLY A 11 -13.56 0.85 -16.61
N SER A 12 -13.06 -0.36 -16.88
CA SER A 12 -13.06 -1.50 -15.95
C SER A 12 -11.92 -1.55 -14.91
N GLY A 13 -10.93 -0.66 -14.98
CA GLY A 13 -9.78 -0.67 -14.08
C GLY A 13 -9.80 0.44 -13.02
N LEU A 14 -9.32 0.14 -11.82
CA LEU A 14 -9.15 1.13 -10.74
C LEU A 14 -8.10 2.15 -11.14
N VAL A 15 -8.41 3.44 -11.07
CA VAL A 15 -7.42 4.48 -11.33
C VAL A 15 -6.56 4.63 -10.09
N VAL A 16 -5.31 4.24 -10.20
CA VAL A 16 -4.34 4.24 -9.11
C VAL A 16 -3.30 5.31 -9.30
N ASN A 17 -2.92 5.94 -8.20
CA ASN A 17 -1.79 6.85 -8.13
C ASN A 17 -0.48 6.07 -7.99
N ARG A 18 -0.49 4.97 -7.21
CA ARG A 18 0.70 4.13 -6.97
C ARG A 18 0.35 2.78 -6.36
N VAL A 19 1.30 1.86 -6.48
CA VAL A 19 1.29 0.54 -5.82
C VAL A 19 2.66 0.30 -5.20
N HIS A 20 2.74 -0.27 -4.00
CA HIS A 20 3.99 -0.54 -3.31
C HIS A 20 3.94 -1.81 -2.46
N PHE A 21 5.06 -2.54 -2.44
CA PHE A 21 5.28 -3.67 -1.56
C PHE A 21 6.77 -3.70 -1.15
N PRO A 22 7.11 -3.98 0.12
CA PRO A 22 6.20 -4.21 1.24
C PRO A 22 5.78 -2.91 1.97
N VAL A 23 4.49 -2.82 2.32
CA VAL A 23 3.93 -1.82 3.24
C VAL A 23 3.79 -2.44 4.63
N THR A 24 4.34 -1.80 5.64
CA THR A 24 4.28 -2.23 7.06
C THR A 24 3.68 -1.18 7.98
N ALA A 25 3.41 0.03 7.46
CA ALA A 25 2.89 1.16 8.24
C ALA A 25 1.37 1.38 8.14
N LEU A 26 0.65 0.61 7.32
CA LEU A 26 -0.80 0.77 7.07
C LEU A 26 -1.56 -0.55 7.19
N GLY A 27 -1.63 -1.09 8.40
CA GLY A 27 -2.21 -2.41 8.72
C GLY A 27 -1.17 -3.39 9.26
N PRO A 28 -1.60 -4.56 9.78
CA PRO A 28 -0.71 -5.57 10.33
C PRO A 28 0.07 -6.31 9.24
N GLY A 29 1.31 -6.68 9.55
CA GLY A 29 2.17 -7.51 8.69
C GLY A 29 2.74 -6.79 7.46
N ARG A 30 3.21 -7.57 6.50
CA ARG A 30 3.70 -7.10 5.19
C ARG A 30 2.56 -7.03 4.19
N ARG A 31 2.32 -5.86 3.62
CA ARG A 31 1.10 -5.61 2.82
C ARG A 31 1.43 -5.11 1.43
N LEU A 32 0.62 -5.48 0.45
CA LEU A 32 0.56 -4.75 -0.82
C LEU A 32 -0.26 -3.48 -0.57
N GLY A 33 0.33 -2.31 -0.77
CA GLY A 33 -0.41 -1.04 -0.71
C GLY A 33 -0.81 -0.59 -2.10
N VAL A 34 -2.07 -0.21 -2.27
CA VAL A 34 -2.63 0.39 -3.48
C VAL A 34 -3.22 1.74 -3.09
N TRP A 35 -2.74 2.82 -3.68
CA TRP A 35 -3.28 4.16 -3.48
C TRP A 35 -4.08 4.57 -4.71
N VAL A 36 -5.37 4.84 -4.55
CA VAL A 36 -6.22 5.27 -5.68
C VAL A 36 -5.97 6.74 -6.00
N GLN A 37 -6.33 7.14 -7.21
CA GLN A 37 -6.30 8.52 -7.68
C GLN A 37 -7.71 9.12 -7.67
N GLY A 38 -7.82 10.41 -7.33
CA GLY A 38 -9.07 11.15 -7.24
C GLY A 38 -9.64 11.12 -5.83
N CYS A 39 -9.97 12.29 -5.27
CA CYS A 39 -10.65 12.41 -3.97
C CYS A 39 -11.64 13.57 -4.00
N SER A 40 -12.93 13.27 -3.92
CA SER A 40 -13.99 14.28 -3.85
C SER A 40 -14.06 15.01 -2.50
N ILE A 41 -13.45 14.46 -1.45
CA ILE A 41 -13.57 14.96 -0.07
C ILE A 41 -12.58 16.10 0.21
N GLY A 42 -11.33 16.00 -0.25
CA GLY A 42 -10.36 17.10 -0.14
C GLY A 42 -10.06 17.56 1.30
N CYS A 43 -9.92 16.63 2.26
CA CYS A 43 -9.76 16.97 3.69
C CYS A 43 -8.60 17.95 3.96
N ALA A 44 -8.88 19.04 4.67
CA ALA A 44 -7.86 20.00 5.08
C ALA A 44 -6.78 19.32 5.93
N GLY A 45 -5.54 19.35 5.45
CA GLY A 45 -4.40 18.76 6.15
C GLY A 45 -4.13 17.28 5.85
N CYS A 46 -4.85 16.68 4.90
CA CYS A 46 -4.59 15.30 4.47
C CYS A 46 -3.13 15.09 4.02
N LEU A 47 -2.60 13.91 4.27
CA LEU A 47 -1.25 13.50 3.86
C LEU A 47 -1.20 13.02 2.41
N ALA A 48 -2.29 12.44 1.90
CA ALA A 48 -2.38 11.90 0.55
C ALA A 48 -2.83 12.96 -0.48
N ARG A 49 -2.40 14.21 -0.34
CA ARG A 49 -2.82 15.31 -1.24
C ARG A 49 -2.41 15.09 -2.69
N ASP A 50 -1.29 14.43 -2.90
CA ASP A 50 -0.75 13.97 -4.19
C ASP A 50 -1.66 13.00 -4.94
N THR A 51 -2.71 12.49 -4.29
CA THR A 51 -3.69 11.57 -4.87
C THR A 51 -5.02 12.25 -5.21
N TRP A 52 -5.18 13.56 -4.99
CA TRP A 52 -6.50 14.23 -5.10
C TRP A 52 -6.95 14.52 -6.52
N ALA A 53 -6.02 14.90 -7.41
CA ALA A 53 -6.37 15.39 -8.74
C ALA A 53 -7.17 14.34 -9.54
N ALA A 54 -8.31 14.75 -10.09
CA ALA A 54 -9.03 13.94 -11.06
C ALA A 54 -8.26 13.92 -12.40
N GLY A 55 -8.39 12.83 -13.16
CA GLY A 55 -7.78 12.70 -14.50
C GLY A 55 -6.27 12.45 -14.52
N ALA A 56 -5.61 12.35 -13.36
CA ALA A 56 -4.24 11.87 -13.24
C ALA A 56 -4.21 10.34 -13.00
N GLY A 57 -3.04 9.79 -12.66
CA GLY A 57 -2.87 8.38 -12.29
C GLY A 57 -2.82 7.43 -13.48
N SER A 58 -2.78 6.13 -13.18
CA SER A 58 -2.77 5.06 -14.17
C SER A 58 -3.95 4.13 -13.93
N ARG A 59 -4.61 3.69 -15.00
CA ARG A 59 -5.63 2.65 -14.89
C ARG A 59 -4.96 1.31 -14.58
N LEU A 60 -5.43 0.64 -13.53
CA LEU A 60 -5.01 -0.70 -13.14
C LEU A 60 -6.16 -1.68 -13.42
N PRO A 61 -6.11 -2.40 -14.56
CA PRO A 61 -7.09 -3.45 -14.86
C PRO A 61 -7.03 -4.59 -13.83
N PRO A 62 -8.17 -5.26 -13.53
CA PRO A 62 -8.22 -6.39 -12.60
C PRO A 62 -7.22 -7.52 -12.93
N GLU A 63 -6.97 -7.77 -14.21
CA GLU A 63 -6.07 -8.80 -14.72
C GLU A 63 -4.61 -8.46 -14.43
N VAL A 64 -4.24 -7.20 -14.60
CA VAL A 64 -2.91 -6.71 -14.24
C VAL A 64 -2.72 -6.74 -12.73
N PHE A 65 -3.75 -6.33 -11.98
CA PHE A 65 -3.74 -6.42 -10.52
C PHE A 65 -3.58 -7.87 -10.03
N ARG A 66 -4.23 -8.84 -10.68
CA ARG A 66 -4.12 -10.26 -10.34
C ARG A 66 -2.66 -10.72 -10.32
N GLU A 67 -1.90 -10.38 -11.35
CA GLU A 67 -0.47 -10.75 -11.44
C GLU A 67 0.38 -10.03 -10.39
N VAL A 68 0.13 -8.73 -10.15
CA VAL A 68 0.80 -7.97 -9.09
C VAL A 68 0.53 -8.58 -7.71
N TRP A 69 -0.73 -8.96 -7.45
CA TRP A 69 -1.14 -9.54 -6.18
C TRP A 69 -0.58 -10.94 -5.95
N ARG A 70 -0.63 -11.81 -6.97
CA ARG A 70 0.04 -13.13 -6.95
C ARG A 70 1.52 -13.02 -6.61
N ARG A 71 2.23 -12.08 -7.24
CA ARG A 71 3.65 -11.86 -6.96
C ARG A 71 3.87 -11.38 -5.53
N ALA A 72 3.04 -10.46 -5.03
CA ALA A 72 3.13 -10.01 -3.64
C ALA A 72 2.88 -11.17 -2.65
N LEU A 73 1.85 -11.99 -2.88
CA LEU A 73 1.55 -13.19 -2.09
C LEU A 73 2.71 -14.19 -2.10
N ALA A 74 3.34 -14.42 -3.26
CA ALA A 74 4.52 -15.28 -3.38
C ALA A 74 5.73 -14.72 -2.60
N LEU A 75 5.85 -13.39 -2.49
CA LEU A 75 6.88 -12.69 -1.70
C LEU A 75 6.49 -12.50 -0.21
N GLY A 76 5.45 -13.19 0.25
CA GLY A 76 5.01 -13.20 1.65
C GLY A 76 4.17 -11.98 2.03
N ALA A 77 3.31 -11.48 1.14
CA ALA A 77 2.26 -10.56 1.52
C ALA A 77 1.23 -11.25 2.42
N GLU A 78 0.92 -10.60 3.54
CA GLU A 78 -0.05 -11.03 4.54
C GLU A 78 -1.36 -10.24 4.42
N GLY A 79 -1.44 -9.30 3.49
CA GLY A 79 -2.64 -8.52 3.24
C GLY A 79 -2.50 -7.46 2.16
N LEU A 80 -3.64 -6.88 1.81
CA LEU A 80 -3.78 -5.75 0.89
C LEU A 80 -4.29 -4.55 1.67
N THR A 81 -3.71 -3.38 1.42
CA THR A 81 -4.27 -2.10 1.87
C THR A 81 -4.62 -1.25 0.67
N VAL A 82 -5.90 -0.93 0.51
CA VAL A 82 -6.38 0.08 -0.43
C VAL A 82 -6.55 1.40 0.33
N SER A 83 -5.88 2.44 -0.13
CA SER A 83 -5.89 3.78 0.45
C SER A 83 -5.77 4.80 -0.68
N GLY A 84 -5.38 6.03 -0.36
CA GLY A 84 -5.15 7.10 -1.34
C GLY A 84 -6.40 7.50 -2.09
N GLY A 85 -6.39 8.71 -2.64
CA GLY A 85 -7.58 9.36 -3.16
C GLY A 85 -8.75 9.15 -2.19
N GLU A 86 -9.90 8.82 -2.75
CA GLU A 86 -11.02 8.23 -2.05
C GLU A 86 -11.43 6.93 -2.76
N PRO A 87 -11.15 5.73 -2.19
CA PRO A 87 -11.53 4.47 -2.81
C PRO A 87 -13.04 4.36 -3.07
N GLY A 88 -13.86 4.94 -2.19
CA GLY A 88 -15.33 4.98 -2.33
C GLY A 88 -15.84 5.82 -3.50
N ASP A 89 -14.98 6.61 -4.16
CA ASP A 89 -15.32 7.36 -5.37
C ASP A 89 -15.16 6.52 -6.65
N GLN A 90 -14.65 5.28 -6.53
CA GLN A 90 -14.53 4.31 -7.62
C GLN A 90 -15.14 2.95 -7.24
N PRO A 91 -16.42 2.88 -6.84
CA PRO A 91 -16.99 1.71 -6.17
C PRO A 91 -16.97 0.43 -7.00
N GLU A 92 -17.27 0.50 -8.30
CA GLU A 92 -17.28 -0.67 -9.19
C GLU A 92 -15.86 -1.24 -9.37
N ALA A 93 -14.90 -0.36 -9.62
CA ALA A 93 -13.50 -0.75 -9.83
C ALA A 93 -12.84 -1.24 -8.53
N LEU A 94 -13.17 -0.63 -7.39
CA LEU A 94 -12.74 -1.09 -6.07
C LEU A 94 -13.29 -2.50 -5.79
N THR A 95 -14.57 -2.71 -6.04
CA THR A 95 -15.22 -4.02 -5.86
C THR A 95 -14.57 -5.08 -6.74
N ALA A 96 -14.35 -4.78 -8.03
CA ALA A 96 -13.68 -5.69 -8.95
C ALA A 96 -12.26 -6.07 -8.48
N LEU A 97 -11.46 -5.08 -8.04
CA LEU A 97 -10.12 -5.32 -7.50
C LEU A 97 -10.15 -6.21 -6.26
N LEU A 98 -11.05 -5.96 -5.30
CA LEU A 98 -11.13 -6.77 -4.08
C LEU A 98 -11.66 -8.18 -4.32
N ARG A 99 -12.54 -8.39 -5.31
CA ARG A 99 -12.93 -9.75 -5.74
C ARG A 99 -11.72 -10.54 -6.22
N VAL A 100 -10.92 -9.96 -7.13
CA VAL A 100 -9.66 -10.58 -7.58
C VAL A 100 -8.73 -10.85 -6.40
N ALA A 101 -8.60 -9.90 -5.47
CA ALA A 101 -7.76 -10.08 -4.30
C ALA A 101 -8.19 -11.27 -3.44
N ARG A 102 -9.51 -11.46 -3.25
CA ARG A 102 -10.08 -12.60 -2.53
C ARG A 102 -9.87 -13.92 -3.24
N GLU A 103 -10.11 -13.98 -4.53
CA GLU A 103 -9.93 -15.18 -5.34
C GLU A 103 -8.49 -15.71 -5.25
N GLU A 104 -7.50 -14.82 -5.35
CA GLU A 104 -6.08 -15.20 -5.27
C GLU A 104 -5.60 -15.49 -3.84
N ALA A 105 -6.31 -14.98 -2.83
CA ALA A 105 -6.00 -15.21 -1.42
C ALA A 105 -6.67 -16.47 -0.84
N VAL A 106 -7.42 -17.24 -1.64
CA VAL A 106 -8.08 -18.47 -1.16
C VAL A 106 -7.05 -19.41 -0.52
N GLY A 107 -7.38 -19.88 0.69
CA GLY A 107 -6.49 -20.75 1.48
C GLY A 107 -5.31 -20.05 2.14
N ARG A 108 -5.20 -18.72 2.04
CA ARG A 108 -4.16 -17.91 2.69
C ARG A 108 -4.80 -16.99 3.73
N PRO A 109 -4.18 -16.76 4.89
CA PRO A 109 -4.68 -15.80 5.88
C PRO A 109 -4.32 -14.35 5.49
N ALA A 110 -4.57 -13.97 4.23
CA ALA A 110 -4.25 -12.65 3.68
C ALA A 110 -5.46 -11.72 3.77
N ASP A 111 -5.35 -10.67 4.58
CA ASP A 111 -6.47 -9.79 4.91
C ASP A 111 -6.56 -8.54 4.01
N LEU A 112 -7.76 -8.03 3.78
CA LEU A 112 -8.00 -6.85 2.94
C LEU A 112 -8.48 -5.66 3.79
N LEU A 113 -7.73 -4.56 3.78
CA LEU A 113 -8.01 -3.30 4.47
C LEU A 113 -8.35 -2.21 3.47
N VAL A 114 -9.43 -1.47 3.73
CA VAL A 114 -9.80 -0.28 2.95
C VAL A 114 -9.80 0.96 3.84
N TYR A 115 -9.09 2.00 3.43
CA TYR A 115 -9.25 3.34 3.98
C TYR A 115 -10.30 4.10 3.16
N THR A 116 -11.14 4.85 3.82
CA THR A 116 -12.10 5.76 3.18
C THR A 116 -12.28 6.98 4.07
N GLY A 117 -12.42 8.15 3.46
CA GLY A 117 -12.88 9.37 4.11
C GLY A 117 -14.42 9.45 4.20
N HIS A 118 -15.15 8.52 3.59
CA HIS A 118 -16.59 8.40 3.80
C HIS A 118 -16.91 7.70 5.13
N PRO A 119 -18.03 8.04 5.80
CA PRO A 119 -18.55 7.20 6.86
C PRO A 119 -18.83 5.78 6.36
N LEU A 120 -18.68 4.76 7.22
CA LEU A 120 -18.87 3.36 6.82
C LEU A 120 -20.22 3.11 6.14
N ALA A 121 -21.29 3.77 6.62
CA ALA A 121 -22.62 3.66 6.04
C ALA A 121 -22.71 4.21 4.60
N GLU A 122 -21.92 5.23 4.25
CA GLU A 122 -21.85 5.75 2.89
C GLU A 122 -21.03 4.82 2.00
N LEU A 123 -19.91 4.29 2.49
CA LEU A 123 -19.17 3.24 1.77
C LEU A 123 -20.06 2.01 1.50
N ALA A 124 -20.86 1.60 2.48
CA ALA A 124 -21.79 0.47 2.34
C ALA A 124 -22.89 0.72 1.29
N ARG A 125 -23.33 1.97 1.11
CA ARG A 125 -24.26 2.33 0.03
C ARG A 125 -23.60 2.32 -1.34
N ARG A 126 -22.38 2.85 -1.43
CA ARG A 126 -21.64 2.99 -2.70
C ARG A 126 -21.08 1.65 -3.19
N ALA A 127 -20.54 0.85 -2.27
CA ALA A 127 -19.84 -0.38 -2.56
C ALA A 127 -20.27 -1.49 -1.57
N PRO A 128 -21.54 -1.96 -1.63
CA PRO A 128 -22.10 -2.87 -0.63
C PRO A 128 -21.31 -4.16 -0.45
N GLU A 129 -20.77 -4.72 -1.53
CA GLU A 129 -19.96 -5.94 -1.49
C GLU A 129 -18.61 -5.75 -0.80
N VAL A 130 -18.03 -4.54 -0.90
CA VAL A 130 -16.81 -4.17 -0.17
C VAL A 130 -17.05 -4.32 1.32
N THR A 131 -18.12 -3.72 1.84
CA THR A 131 -18.48 -3.82 3.26
C THR A 131 -19.14 -5.15 3.63
N GLY A 132 -19.69 -5.87 2.65
CA GLY A 132 -20.44 -7.12 2.82
C GLY A 132 -19.58 -8.37 2.93
N GLY A 133 -18.25 -8.24 2.91
CA GLY A 133 -17.33 -9.34 3.15
C GLY A 133 -16.05 -9.32 2.32
N LEU A 134 -15.99 -8.50 1.26
CA LEU A 134 -14.74 -8.38 0.49
C LEU A 134 -13.65 -7.69 1.32
N ALA A 135 -13.94 -6.63 2.07
CA ALA A 135 -12.98 -6.06 3.02
C ALA A 135 -13.06 -6.78 4.38
N ASP A 136 -11.92 -7.08 4.98
CA ASP A 136 -11.84 -7.59 6.36
C ASP A 136 -11.95 -6.48 7.39
N ALA A 137 -11.43 -5.30 7.07
CA ALA A 137 -11.54 -4.13 7.92
C ALA A 137 -11.63 -2.84 7.08
N VAL A 138 -12.26 -1.84 7.66
CA VAL A 138 -12.34 -0.49 7.11
C VAL A 138 -11.81 0.51 8.13
N ILE A 139 -10.95 1.42 7.68
CA ILE A 139 -10.67 2.67 8.40
C ILE A 139 -11.48 3.77 7.75
N GLY A 140 -12.52 4.24 8.43
CA GLY A 140 -13.49 5.20 7.89
C GLY A 140 -13.44 6.58 8.52
N GLU A 141 -14.30 7.46 8.02
CA GLU A 141 -14.47 8.88 8.38
C GLU A 141 -13.45 9.85 7.78
N PRO A 142 -13.85 11.11 7.51
CA PRO A 142 -12.95 12.10 6.95
C PRO A 142 -11.85 12.47 7.94
N TYR A 143 -10.67 12.78 7.42
CA TYR A 143 -9.58 13.30 8.25
C TYR A 143 -9.93 14.67 8.82
N ARG A 144 -9.66 14.85 10.11
CA ARG A 144 -9.91 16.07 10.87
C ARG A 144 -8.64 16.56 11.57
N ALA A 145 -8.07 17.65 11.07
CA ALA A 145 -6.86 18.25 11.64
C ALA A 145 -7.05 18.77 13.08
N ASP A 146 -8.28 19.09 13.47
CA ASP A 146 -8.67 19.54 14.81
C ASP A 146 -8.89 18.40 15.81
N ALA A 147 -8.78 17.14 15.37
CA ALA A 147 -8.98 15.95 16.19
C ALA A 147 -7.73 15.07 16.18
N PRO A 148 -6.60 15.50 16.78
CA PRO A 148 -5.37 14.71 16.79
C PRO A 148 -5.54 13.38 17.52
N THR A 149 -4.77 12.37 17.13
CA THR A 149 -4.83 11.04 17.75
C THR A 149 -3.45 10.39 17.87
N THR A 150 -3.35 9.42 18.77
CA THR A 150 -2.19 8.53 18.92
C THR A 150 -2.51 7.08 18.59
N LEU A 151 -3.76 6.81 18.20
CA LEU A 151 -4.23 5.51 17.75
C LEU A 151 -3.48 5.08 16.49
N ILE A 152 -3.09 3.81 16.42
CA ILE A 152 -2.42 3.29 15.24
C ILE A 152 -3.31 3.43 14.00
N TRP A 153 -2.68 3.74 12.87
CA TRP A 153 -3.29 3.78 11.52
C TRP A 153 -4.40 4.82 11.29
N ARG A 154 -4.78 5.63 12.29
CA ARG A 154 -5.80 6.68 12.15
C ARG A 154 -5.16 8.06 12.21
N GLY A 155 -5.49 8.91 11.24
CA GLY A 155 -4.98 10.27 11.15
C GLY A 155 -5.66 11.22 12.13
N SER A 156 -6.93 10.95 12.45
CA SER A 156 -7.71 11.75 13.40
C SER A 156 -8.58 10.90 14.30
N ALA A 157 -8.91 11.43 15.49
CA ALA A 157 -9.60 10.70 16.55
C ALA A 157 -11.04 10.31 16.20
N ASN A 158 -11.66 11.01 15.24
CA ASN A 158 -12.99 10.65 14.72
C ASN A 158 -12.96 9.41 13.82
N GLN A 159 -11.79 9.04 13.28
CA GLN A 159 -11.70 7.88 12.39
C GLN A 159 -11.84 6.58 13.17
N THR A 160 -12.54 5.63 12.58
CA THR A 160 -12.85 4.34 13.21
C THR A 160 -12.13 3.21 12.49
N LEU A 161 -11.62 2.23 13.24
CA LEU A 161 -11.16 0.95 12.70
C LEU A 161 -12.27 -0.07 12.93
N THR A 162 -12.93 -0.49 11.86
CA THR A 162 -14.09 -1.39 11.90
C THR A 162 -13.76 -2.72 11.23
N PRO A 163 -13.52 -3.78 12.00
CA PRO A 163 -13.43 -5.13 11.45
C PRO A 163 -14.80 -5.65 11.01
N LEU A 164 -14.89 -6.22 9.81
CA LEU A 164 -16.13 -6.66 9.17
C LEU A 164 -16.28 -8.18 9.18
N THR A 165 -15.19 -8.91 8.89
CA THR A 165 -15.18 -10.38 8.79
C THR A 165 -14.62 -11.03 10.06
N ALA A 166 -14.65 -12.36 10.13
CA ALA A 166 -13.99 -13.11 11.20
C ALA A 166 -12.47 -12.88 11.20
N LEU A 167 -11.82 -13.00 10.03
CA LEU A 167 -10.40 -12.70 9.85
C LEU A 167 -10.07 -11.25 10.23
N GLY A 168 -10.95 -10.32 9.86
CA GLY A 168 -10.84 -8.93 10.26
C GLY A 168 -10.85 -8.76 11.77
N ARG A 169 -11.83 -9.35 12.47
CA ARG A 169 -11.93 -9.28 13.94
C ARG A 169 -10.68 -9.85 14.61
N GLU A 170 -10.17 -10.96 14.11
CA GLU A 170 -8.93 -11.59 14.59
C GLU A 170 -7.72 -10.67 14.39
N ARG A 171 -7.49 -10.18 13.16
CA ARG A 171 -6.27 -9.44 12.82
C ARG A 171 -6.28 -7.99 13.28
N TYR A 172 -7.44 -7.35 13.38
CA TYR A 172 -7.59 -5.92 13.71
C TYR A 172 -8.13 -5.65 15.11
N GLY A 173 -8.79 -6.62 15.74
CA GLY A 173 -9.33 -6.50 17.10
C GLY A 173 -8.31 -5.94 18.11
N PRO A 174 -7.08 -6.52 18.19
CA PRO A 174 -6.04 -6.03 19.10
C PRO A 174 -5.58 -4.59 18.82
N TRP A 175 -5.80 -4.07 17.61
CA TRP A 175 -5.31 -2.76 17.17
C TRP A 175 -6.34 -1.63 17.31
N ARG A 176 -7.59 -1.95 17.66
CA ARG A 176 -8.69 -0.96 17.76
C ARG A 176 -8.39 0.17 18.73
N GLU A 177 -7.73 -0.12 19.86
CA GLU A 177 -7.33 0.88 20.84
C GLU A 177 -5.81 1.00 20.99
N HIS A 178 -5.05 0.32 20.12
CA HIS A 178 -3.60 0.28 20.23
C HIS A 178 -2.98 1.64 19.91
N ARG A 179 -2.06 2.08 20.78
CA ARG A 179 -1.34 3.34 20.69
C ARG A 179 0.16 3.02 20.83
N PRO A 180 0.90 2.90 19.71
CA PRO A 180 2.32 2.51 19.78
C PRO A 180 3.14 3.65 20.40
N ALA A 181 4.35 3.39 20.89
CA ALA A 181 5.20 4.50 21.39
C ALA A 181 5.56 5.48 20.26
N ARG A 182 5.77 4.97 19.04
CA ARG A 182 6.03 5.74 17.82
C ARG A 182 5.11 5.28 16.70
N ALA A 183 4.64 6.20 15.85
CA ALA A 183 3.87 5.82 14.68
C ALA A 183 4.77 5.07 13.68
N PRO A 184 4.33 3.92 13.13
CA PRO A 184 5.08 3.26 12.07
C PRO A 184 5.06 4.16 10.83
N MET A 185 6.24 4.38 10.27
CA MET A 185 6.46 5.19 9.09
C MET A 185 7.52 4.54 8.22
N GLN A 186 7.31 4.53 6.90
CA GLN A 186 8.30 4.12 5.91
C GLN A 186 8.56 5.30 4.98
N LEU A 187 9.83 5.59 4.73
CA LEU A 187 10.23 6.56 3.73
C LEU A 187 10.73 5.79 2.50
N VAL A 188 10.07 5.97 1.37
CA VAL A 188 10.49 5.46 0.07
C VAL A 188 11.07 6.63 -0.71
N ALA A 189 12.37 6.59 -0.97
CA ALA A 189 13.06 7.65 -1.70
C ALA A 189 13.55 7.16 -3.07
N SER A 190 13.57 8.06 -4.04
CA SER A 190 14.31 7.99 -5.30
C SER A 190 15.34 9.11 -5.33
N ASP A 191 16.15 9.19 -6.39
CA ASP A 191 17.22 10.18 -6.54
C ASP A 191 16.74 11.64 -6.42
N ARG A 192 15.45 11.92 -6.69
CA ARG A 192 14.91 13.29 -6.66
C ARG A 192 13.74 13.50 -5.73
N ASP A 193 13.22 12.44 -5.14
CA ASP A 193 11.88 12.47 -4.57
C ASP A 193 11.71 11.51 -3.40
N ALA A 194 10.85 11.86 -2.44
CA ALA A 194 10.58 11.02 -1.28
C ALA A 194 9.08 10.91 -0.99
N TRP A 195 8.67 9.72 -0.55
CA TRP A 195 7.29 9.42 -0.21
C TRP A 195 7.22 8.75 1.17
N LEU A 196 6.31 9.26 1.99
CA LEU A 196 6.00 8.73 3.30
C LEU A 196 4.80 7.79 3.22
N ILE A 197 5.00 6.56 3.68
CA ILE A 197 3.94 5.59 3.93
C ILE A 197 3.73 5.51 5.44
N GLY A 198 2.50 5.74 5.88
CA GLY A 198 2.14 5.72 7.29
C GLY A 198 1.35 6.95 7.70
N VAL A 199 0.99 6.98 8.98
CA VAL A 199 0.16 8.03 9.57
C VAL A 199 0.96 8.71 10.69
N PRO A 200 1.79 9.73 10.38
CA PRO A 200 2.52 10.52 11.36
C PRO A 200 1.57 11.18 12.35
N ARG A 201 2.03 11.32 13.59
CA ARG A 201 1.35 12.10 14.62
C ARG A 201 1.49 13.59 14.38
N ALA A 202 0.68 14.35 15.09
CA ALA A 202 0.81 15.80 15.16
C ALA A 202 2.26 16.19 15.50
N GLY A 203 2.88 17.00 14.65
CA GLY A 203 4.26 17.48 14.80
C GLY A 203 5.36 16.56 14.26
N GLU A 204 5.13 15.26 14.10
CA GLU A 204 6.15 14.32 13.57
C GLU A 204 6.50 14.64 12.11
N LEU A 205 5.49 15.00 11.31
CA LEU A 205 5.71 15.41 9.92
C LEU A 205 6.57 16.67 9.82
N ALA A 206 6.33 17.66 10.68
CA ALA A 206 7.12 18.90 10.71
C ALA A 206 8.57 18.65 11.16
N ALA A 207 8.79 17.68 12.05
CA ALA A 207 10.13 17.24 12.42
C ALA A 207 10.84 16.56 11.23
N LEU A 208 10.15 15.64 10.53
CA LEU A 208 10.68 14.98 9.34
C LEU A 208 11.03 15.99 8.24
N GLU A 209 10.15 16.97 7.97
CA GLU A 209 10.39 18.02 6.99
C GLU A 209 11.64 18.86 7.33
N ARG A 210 11.89 19.16 8.60
CA ARG A 210 13.13 19.87 9.02
C ARG A 210 14.37 19.04 8.70
N SER A 211 14.33 17.73 8.97
CA SER A 211 15.43 16.82 8.65
C SER A 211 15.67 16.72 7.15
N LEU A 212 14.61 16.56 6.35
CA LEU A 212 14.71 16.46 4.88
C LEU A 212 15.23 17.76 4.25
N ARG A 213 14.82 18.93 4.74
CA ARG A 213 15.37 20.22 4.29
C ARG A 213 16.87 20.33 4.54
N THR A 214 17.31 19.88 5.71
CA THR A 214 18.74 19.84 6.07
C THR A 214 19.51 18.89 5.13
N ALA A 215 18.88 17.80 4.70
CA ALA A 215 19.43 16.86 3.71
C ALA A 215 19.33 17.33 2.24
N GLY A 216 18.81 18.54 1.98
CA GLY A 216 18.78 19.12 0.63
C GLY A 216 17.44 19.00 -0.11
N PHE A 217 16.45 18.29 0.42
CA PHE A 217 15.12 18.22 -0.20
C PHE A 217 14.38 19.57 -0.11
N ARG A 218 13.62 19.91 -1.14
CA ARG A 218 12.84 21.15 -1.29
C ARG A 218 11.35 20.85 -1.47
N GLN A 219 10.53 21.90 -1.37
CA GLN A 219 9.08 21.81 -1.55
C GLN A 219 8.74 21.23 -2.94
N GLY A 220 7.79 20.30 -2.99
CA GLY A 220 7.42 19.60 -4.23
C GLY A 220 8.11 18.26 -4.46
N GLN A 221 9.19 17.96 -3.74
CA GLN A 221 9.89 16.66 -3.81
C GLN A 221 9.36 15.64 -2.79
N VAL A 222 8.32 15.99 -2.03
CA VAL A 222 7.69 15.13 -1.02
C VAL A 222 6.19 14.97 -1.26
N SER A 223 5.67 13.75 -1.11
CA SER A 223 4.28 13.42 -1.46
C SER A 223 3.23 14.19 -0.64
N TRP A 224 3.51 14.54 0.61
CA TRP A 224 2.56 15.20 1.53
C TRP A 224 2.57 16.74 1.42
N ARG A 225 3.44 17.29 0.57
CA ARG A 225 3.55 18.71 0.19
C ARG A 225 3.92 18.81 -1.30
N PRO A 226 3.05 18.36 -2.22
CA PRO A 226 3.34 18.48 -3.64
C PRO A 226 3.38 19.96 -4.05
N ALA A 227 4.16 20.31 -5.08
CA ALA A 227 4.32 21.70 -5.53
C ALA A 227 2.99 22.29 -6.04
N ARG A 228 2.14 21.44 -6.61
CA ARG A 228 0.74 21.70 -6.95
C ARG A 228 -0.09 20.44 -6.62
N PRO A 229 -1.39 20.54 -6.31
CA PRO A 229 -2.25 19.38 -6.02
C PRO A 229 -2.28 18.33 -7.15
N ASP A 230 -2.07 18.80 -8.37
CA ASP A 230 -2.03 18.12 -9.66
C ASP A 230 -0.62 17.73 -10.11
N ALA A 231 0.42 18.07 -9.34
CA ALA A 231 1.77 17.65 -9.66
C ALA A 231 1.84 16.11 -9.58
N PRO A 232 2.34 15.43 -10.63
CA PRO A 232 2.51 13.99 -10.60
C PRO A 232 3.40 13.62 -9.43
N SER A 233 3.13 12.47 -8.84
CA SER A 233 3.93 12.06 -7.70
C SER A 233 5.39 11.98 -8.07
N ALA A 234 6.18 12.49 -7.15
CA ALA A 234 7.60 12.34 -7.01
C ALA A 234 8.05 10.83 -7.02
N GLY A 235 7.16 9.85 -6.89
CA GLY A 235 7.54 8.43 -6.81
C GLY A 235 8.06 7.83 -8.13
N PRO A 236 8.90 6.78 -8.08
CA PRO A 236 9.39 6.06 -9.27
C PRO A 236 8.29 5.40 -10.12
N TYR A 237 7.04 5.48 -9.68
CA TYR A 237 5.84 4.91 -10.31
C TYR A 237 4.92 5.96 -10.94
N ALA A 238 5.43 7.15 -11.27
CA ALA A 238 4.74 8.09 -12.18
C ALA A 238 4.52 7.50 -13.60
N ARG A 239 5.07 6.31 -13.86
CA ARG A 239 4.80 5.44 -15.00
C ARG A 239 4.27 4.09 -14.47
N PRO A 240 3.41 3.38 -15.23
CA PRO A 240 2.92 2.07 -14.84
C PRO A 240 4.10 1.18 -14.43
N PRO A 241 3.94 0.34 -13.38
CA PRO A 241 5.04 -0.42 -12.82
C PRO A 241 5.71 -1.23 -13.94
N THR A 242 6.97 -0.89 -14.26
CA THR A 242 7.79 -1.75 -15.09
C THR A 242 8.15 -2.97 -14.27
N ILE A 243 7.67 -4.12 -14.73
CA ILE A 243 7.98 -5.42 -14.17
C ILE A 243 9.49 -5.64 -14.33
N PRO A 244 10.27 -5.77 -13.24
CA PRO A 244 11.66 -6.17 -13.38
C PRO A 244 11.67 -7.62 -13.86
N SER A 245 12.18 -7.84 -15.08
CA SER A 245 12.47 -9.14 -15.67
C SER A 245 13.68 -9.76 -14.98
N GLY A 246 13.55 -10.08 -13.69
CA GLY A 246 14.55 -10.85 -12.96
C GLY A 246 14.16 -12.31 -12.97
N THR A 247 14.91 -13.13 -13.70
CA THR A 247 14.94 -14.57 -13.53
C THR A 247 15.17 -14.88 -12.06
N VAL A 248 14.29 -15.71 -11.48
CA VAL A 248 14.51 -16.30 -10.16
C VAL A 248 15.73 -17.21 -10.30
N GLU A 249 16.90 -16.76 -9.86
CA GLU A 249 18.03 -17.66 -9.66
C GLU A 249 17.61 -18.66 -8.59
N THR A 250 17.55 -19.92 -9.00
CA THR A 250 17.29 -21.06 -8.12
C THR A 250 18.52 -21.24 -7.23
N PRO A 251 18.38 -21.43 -5.91
CA PRO A 251 19.53 -21.72 -5.07
C PRO A 251 20.17 -23.02 -5.53
N GLY A 252 21.47 -22.95 -5.85
CA GLY A 252 22.26 -24.09 -6.31
C GLY A 252 22.17 -25.27 -5.34
N THR A 253 21.92 -26.45 -5.89
CA THR A 253 22.03 -27.74 -5.24
C THR A 253 23.44 -27.89 -4.67
N VAL A 254 23.56 -28.02 -3.35
CA VAL A 254 24.82 -28.42 -2.72
C VAL A 254 25.01 -29.90 -3.02
N ASP A 255 25.98 -30.19 -3.90
CA ASP A 255 26.46 -31.52 -4.22
C ASP A 255 27.10 -32.14 -2.97
N THR A 256 26.57 -33.28 -2.53
CA THR A 256 27.13 -34.11 -1.46
C THR A 256 27.60 -35.43 -2.05
N SER A 257 28.70 -35.36 -2.77
CA SER A 257 29.55 -36.49 -3.16
C SER A 257 31.00 -35.98 -3.02
N GLY A 258 31.77 -36.35 -1.99
CA GLY A 258 32.23 -37.69 -1.66
C GLY A 258 33.70 -37.78 -2.07
N THR A 259 34.63 -37.75 -1.11
CA THR A 259 35.95 -38.39 -1.25
C THR A 259 36.54 -38.57 0.15
N GLY A 260 36.51 -39.82 0.61
CA GLY A 260 37.41 -40.25 1.66
C GLY A 260 38.82 -40.37 1.10
N GLU A 261 39.81 -39.98 1.89
CA GLU A 261 41.18 -40.41 1.71
C GLU A 261 41.73 -40.84 3.07
N THR A 262 42.26 -42.05 3.07
CA THR A 262 42.98 -42.70 4.16
C THR A 262 44.47 -42.63 3.83
N SER A 263 45.31 -42.33 4.82
CA SER A 263 46.76 -42.63 4.95
C SER A 263 47.40 -41.57 5.86
N GLY A 264 48.34 -41.86 6.75
CA GLY A 264 49.01 -43.09 7.10
C GLY A 264 49.94 -42.82 8.28
N ASP A 265 50.23 -43.88 9.02
CA ASP A 265 51.21 -43.94 10.10
C ASP A 265 52.59 -43.43 9.67
N LYS A 266 53.26 -42.68 10.55
CA LYS A 266 54.73 -42.69 10.68
C LYS A 266 55.14 -42.50 12.13
N GLU A 267 55.60 -43.61 12.70
CA GLU A 267 56.46 -43.72 13.87
C GLU A 267 57.94 -43.63 13.43
N SER A 268 58.76 -42.83 14.11
CA SER A 268 60.13 -43.15 14.58
C SER A 268 60.98 -41.90 14.90
N ASP A 269 61.66 -42.00 16.05
CA ASP A 269 62.97 -41.44 16.45
C ASP A 269 63.22 -39.93 16.44
N ARG A 270 63.11 -39.30 17.63
CA ARG A 270 64.26 -38.94 18.49
C ARG A 270 63.82 -38.28 19.79
#